data_AF-A0AA95IV44-F1
#
_entry.id   AF-A0AA95IV44-F1
#
_cell.length_a   1.000
_cell.length_b   1.000
_cell.length_c   1.000
_cell.angle_alpha   90.00
_cell.angle_beta   90.00
_cell.angle_gamma   90.00
#
_symmetry.space_group_name_H-M   'P 1'
#
loop_
_entity.id
_entity.type
_entity.pdbx_description
1 polymer ?
#
loop_
_entity_poly.entity_id
_entity_poly.type
_entity_poly.pdbx_seq_one_letter_code
_entity_poly.pdbx_strand_id
1 'polypeptide(L)'
;MENNSPVVDSDIVKVDKYEPHKIANGKNDATFFVASDDIDMADLQRYRQETQTEYLIAITTTNKDYDCLKLADNVILCSPNEVQLVMQAFQLLHSGSGIIGMDWNEVKWAIYGNKNIEFLHGVAGGENCVTFACEQFISKLQRLSSNYPIKKMVLSLLL
;
A
#
# COMPACT_ATOMS: atom_id res chain seq x y z
N MET A 1 -19.96 34.72 22.14
CA MET A 1 -20.50 33.46 21.59
C MET A 1 -19.36 32.80 20.86
N GLU A 2 -18.73 31.81 21.49
CA GLU A 2 -17.67 31.02 20.86
C GLU A 2 -18.30 30.20 19.74
N ASN A 3 -17.73 30.34 18.55
CA ASN A 3 -18.17 29.61 17.37
C ASN A 3 -17.61 28.18 17.47
N ASN A 4 -18.25 27.35 18.31
CA ASN A 4 -18.01 25.90 18.36
C ASN A 4 -18.67 25.24 17.16
N SER A 5 -18.25 25.63 15.95
CA SER A 5 -18.44 24.74 14.81
C SER A 5 -17.66 23.47 15.13
N PRO A 6 -18.30 22.29 15.14
CA PRO A 6 -17.53 21.07 15.08
C PRO A 6 -16.74 21.18 13.79
N VAL A 7 -15.41 21.07 13.88
CA VAL A 7 -14.62 20.69 12.71
C VAL A 7 -15.22 19.35 12.32
N VAL A 8 -16.10 19.39 11.33
CA VAL A 8 -16.54 18.20 10.62
C VAL A 8 -15.22 17.69 10.07
N ASP A 9 -14.65 16.69 10.74
CA ASP A 9 -13.60 15.86 10.19
C ASP A 9 -14.27 15.32 8.94
N SER A 10 -14.04 16.03 7.81
CA SER A 10 -14.59 15.63 6.53
C SER A 10 -14.27 14.16 6.40
N ASP A 11 -15.16 13.39 5.79
CA ASP A 11 -14.96 11.98 5.45
C ASP A 11 -13.75 11.83 4.48
N ILE A 12 -12.57 12.25 4.91
CA ILE A 12 -11.28 12.05 4.29
C ILE A 12 -11.03 10.61 4.59
N VAL A 13 -11.43 9.81 3.63
CA VAL A 13 -10.99 8.45 3.44
C VAL A 13 -9.45 8.43 3.53
N LYS A 14 -8.89 7.57 4.38
CA LYS A 14 -7.44 7.55 4.67
C LYS A 14 -6.78 6.25 4.23
N VAL A 15 -5.59 6.39 3.64
CA VAL A 15 -4.55 5.35 3.65
C VAL A 15 -3.66 5.63 4.85
N ASP A 16 -3.64 4.71 5.82
CA ASP A 16 -2.88 4.90 7.07
C ASP A 16 -1.92 3.73 7.35
N LYS A 17 -0.91 3.99 8.17
CA LYS A 17 0.02 2.99 8.68
C LYS A 17 -0.32 2.68 10.14
N TYR A 18 -0.54 1.41 10.45
CA TYR A 18 -0.64 0.92 11.83
C TYR A 18 0.72 1.01 12.53
N GLU A 19 0.68 1.45 13.78
CA GLU A 19 1.77 1.38 14.74
C GLU A 19 1.21 0.84 16.05
N PRO A 20 2.00 0.09 16.85
CA PRO A 20 1.52 -0.48 18.10
C PRO A 20 0.89 0.58 19.01
N HIS A 21 -0.28 0.27 19.57
CA HIS A 21 -1.06 1.15 20.46
C HIS A 21 -1.55 2.46 19.81
N LYS A 22 -1.52 2.56 18.48
CA LYS A 22 -2.06 3.72 17.77
C LYS A 22 -3.57 3.83 18.02
N ILE A 23 -4.00 5.04 18.31
CA ILE A 23 -5.42 5.38 18.50
C ILE A 23 -6.09 5.48 17.12
N ALA A 24 -7.23 4.82 16.94
CA ALA A 24 -8.01 4.90 15.72
C ALA A 24 -8.52 6.33 15.49
N ASN A 25 -8.40 6.83 14.27
CA ASN A 25 -8.83 8.19 13.90
C ASN A 25 -9.67 8.20 12.61
N GLY A 26 -10.90 7.74 12.75
CA GLY A 26 -11.86 7.65 11.65
C GLY A 26 -11.71 6.38 10.81
N LYS A 27 -12.41 6.36 9.68
CA LYS A 27 -12.45 5.20 8.79
C LYS A 27 -11.24 5.17 7.86
N ASN A 28 -10.70 3.98 7.62
CA ASN A 28 -9.59 3.76 6.68
C ASN A 28 -10.03 2.89 5.50
N ASP A 29 -9.68 3.31 4.29
CA ASP A 29 -9.85 2.47 3.09
C ASP A 29 -8.76 1.41 3.01
N ALA A 30 -7.55 1.78 3.43
CA ALA A 30 -6.47 0.82 3.62
C ALA A 30 -5.67 1.15 4.87
N THR A 31 -5.34 0.12 5.63
CA THR A 31 -4.37 0.19 6.72
C THR A 31 -3.18 -0.70 6.39
N PHE A 32 -1.99 -0.12 6.43
CA PHE A 32 -0.72 -0.81 6.21
C PHE A 32 -0.08 -1.21 7.52
N PHE A 33 0.58 -2.37 7.55
CA PHE A 33 1.51 -2.71 8.63
C PHE A 33 2.74 -3.41 8.07
N VAL A 34 3.89 -3.20 8.70
CA VAL A 34 5.12 -3.93 8.35
C VAL A 34 5.12 -5.24 9.13
N ALA A 35 5.24 -6.36 8.42
CA ALA A 35 5.23 -7.67 9.04
C ALA A 35 6.50 -7.91 9.88
N SER A 36 6.33 -8.34 11.12
CA SER A 36 7.40 -8.79 12.01
C SER A 36 6.83 -9.77 13.05
N ASP A 37 7.72 -10.49 13.75
CA ASP A 37 7.30 -11.36 14.86
C ASP A 37 6.77 -10.57 16.08
N ASP A 38 7.07 -9.27 16.14
CA ASP A 38 6.72 -8.39 17.26
C ASP A 38 5.31 -7.78 17.13
N ILE A 39 4.58 -8.09 16.06
CA ILE A 39 3.21 -7.57 15.86
C ILE A 39 2.26 -8.21 16.88
N ASP A 40 1.70 -7.37 17.74
CA ASP A 40 0.53 -7.73 18.54
C ASP A 40 -0.70 -7.87 17.63
N MET A 41 -1.06 -9.13 17.37
CA MET A 41 -2.19 -9.48 16.52
C MET A 41 -3.54 -9.04 17.11
N ALA A 42 -3.68 -9.02 18.44
CA ALA A 42 -4.92 -8.59 19.08
C ALA A 42 -5.10 -7.08 18.96
N ASP A 43 -4.02 -6.31 19.14
CA ASP A 43 -4.05 -4.86 18.95
C ASP A 43 -4.27 -4.48 17.48
N LEU A 44 -3.63 -5.19 16.54
CA LEU A 44 -3.84 -4.98 15.11
C LEU A 44 -5.30 -5.24 14.71
N GLN A 45 -5.90 -6.31 15.24
CA GLN A 45 -7.30 -6.65 14.97
C GLN A 45 -8.26 -5.63 15.61
N ARG A 46 -7.98 -5.17 16.83
CA ARG A 46 -8.71 -4.08 17.48
C ARG A 46 -8.67 -2.81 16.62
N TYR A 47 -7.47 -2.39 16.19
CA TYR A 47 -7.30 -1.20 15.35
C TYR A 47 -8.06 -1.32 14.02
N ARG A 48 -8.01 -2.47 13.34
CA ARG A 48 -8.79 -2.76 12.13
C ARG A 48 -10.29 -2.55 12.35
N GLN A 49 -10.82 -3.03 13.48
CA GLN A 49 -12.25 -2.92 13.82
C GLN A 49 -12.64 -1.47 14.13
N GLU A 50 -11.87 -0.77 14.95
CA GLU A 50 -12.14 0.62 15.34
C GLU A 50 -12.08 1.58 14.17
N THR A 51 -11.12 1.38 13.25
CA THR A 51 -11.00 2.16 12.01
C THR A 51 -11.88 1.67 10.87
N GLN A 52 -12.68 0.61 11.09
CA GLN A 52 -13.50 -0.02 10.04
C GLN A 52 -12.70 -0.24 8.73
N THR A 53 -11.44 -0.67 8.86
CA THR A 53 -10.51 -0.77 7.73
C THR A 53 -11.08 -1.70 6.66
N GLU A 54 -11.21 -1.20 5.42
CA GLU A 54 -11.67 -2.00 4.27
C GLU A 54 -10.60 -3.02 3.86
N TYR A 55 -9.36 -2.58 3.63
CA TYR A 55 -8.21 -3.44 3.29
C TYR A 55 -7.08 -3.35 4.32
N LEU A 56 -6.78 -4.45 5.01
CA LEU A 56 -5.58 -4.58 5.82
C LEU A 56 -4.44 -5.14 4.96
N ILE A 57 -3.42 -4.32 4.70
CA ILE A 57 -2.32 -4.65 3.77
C ILE A 57 -1.03 -4.83 4.56
N ALA A 58 -0.45 -6.02 4.51
CA ALA A 58 0.87 -6.28 5.06
C ALA A 58 1.97 -5.88 4.07
N ILE A 59 3.04 -5.29 4.56
CA ILE A 59 4.29 -5.11 3.80
C ILE A 59 5.31 -6.08 4.42
N THR A 60 5.88 -6.95 3.59
CA THR A 60 7.00 -7.80 3.98
C THR A 60 8.23 -7.49 3.12
N THR A 61 9.40 -7.61 3.73
CA THR A 61 10.70 -7.42 3.07
C THR A 61 11.47 -8.73 2.90
N THR A 62 10.84 -9.84 3.29
CA THR A 62 11.41 -11.18 3.30
C THR A 62 10.35 -12.20 2.88
N ASN A 63 10.77 -13.39 2.47
CA ASN A 63 9.88 -14.51 2.19
C ASN A 63 9.47 -15.29 3.46
N LYS A 64 9.70 -14.72 4.65
CA LYS A 64 9.30 -15.36 5.91
C LYS A 64 7.78 -15.31 6.05
N ASP A 65 7.20 -16.45 6.44
CA ASP A 65 5.78 -16.58 6.75
C ASP A 65 5.53 -16.16 8.21
N TYR A 66 5.24 -14.87 8.44
CA TYR A 66 4.90 -14.36 9.76
C TYR A 66 3.44 -14.67 10.09
N ASP A 67 3.14 -15.01 11.34
CA ASP A 67 1.76 -15.30 11.78
C ASP A 67 0.81 -14.12 11.53
N CYS A 68 1.29 -12.88 11.67
CA CYS A 68 0.50 -11.68 11.41
C CYS A 68 0.00 -11.57 9.95
N LEU A 69 0.65 -12.24 8.99
CA LEU A 69 0.21 -12.24 7.58
C LEU A 69 -1.15 -12.91 7.40
N LYS A 70 -1.57 -13.78 8.33
CA LYS A 70 -2.88 -14.44 8.31
C LYS A 70 -4.03 -13.44 8.46
N LEU A 71 -3.80 -12.31 9.14
CA LEU A 71 -4.81 -11.27 9.36
C LEU A 71 -5.00 -10.34 8.16
N ALA A 72 -3.97 -10.19 7.32
CA ALA A 72 -3.98 -9.25 6.20
C ALA A 72 -4.94 -9.73 5.10
N ASP A 73 -5.56 -8.81 4.36
CA ASP A 73 -6.28 -9.15 3.13
C ASP A 73 -5.30 -9.30 1.95
N ASN A 74 -4.24 -8.48 1.96
CA ASN A 74 -3.18 -8.48 0.95
C ASN A 74 -1.79 -8.42 1.61
N VAL A 75 -0.79 -8.97 0.92
CA VAL A 75 0.61 -8.98 1.33
C VAL A 75 1.45 -8.47 0.16
N ILE A 76 2.16 -7.38 0.37
CA ILE A 76 3.08 -6.78 -0.58
C ILE A 76 4.50 -7.19 -0.21
N LEU A 77 5.19 -7.87 -1.12
CA LEU A 77 6.63 -8.10 -1.03
C LEU A 77 7.37 -6.93 -1.69
N CYS A 78 8.36 -6.37 -0.99
CA CYS A 78 9.25 -5.33 -1.50
C CYS A 78 10.66 -5.45 -0.90
N SER A 79 11.62 -4.65 -1.38
CA SER A 79 12.95 -4.55 -0.77
C SER A 79 12.90 -3.77 0.55
N PRO A 80 13.81 -4.00 1.51
CA PRO A 80 13.80 -3.29 2.80
C PRO A 80 13.77 -1.75 2.71
N ASN A 81 14.45 -1.17 1.72
CA ASN A 81 14.49 0.27 1.48
C ASN A 81 13.26 0.80 0.73
N GLU A 82 12.36 -0.06 0.25
CA GLU A 82 11.18 0.30 -0.53
C GLU A 82 9.89 0.39 0.33
N VAL A 83 9.94 0.02 1.62
CA VAL A 83 8.75 0.03 2.50
C VAL A 83 8.03 1.38 2.51
N GLN A 84 8.78 2.49 2.62
CA GLN A 84 8.20 3.84 2.57
C GLN A 84 7.66 4.18 1.19
N LEU A 85 8.33 3.74 0.12
CA LEU A 85 7.90 3.97 -1.26
C LEU A 85 6.59 3.26 -1.58
N VAL A 86 6.38 2.05 -1.05
CA VAL A 86 5.09 1.33 -1.18
C VAL A 86 3.96 2.17 -0.59
N MET A 87 4.11 2.64 0.64
CA MET A 87 3.07 3.44 1.30
C MET A 87 2.81 4.76 0.56
N GLN A 88 3.88 5.45 0.13
CA GLN A 88 3.77 6.68 -0.66
C GLN A 88 3.06 6.45 -1.99
N ALA A 89 3.34 5.35 -2.70
CA ALA A 89 2.67 5.04 -3.95
C ALA A 89 1.17 4.86 -3.76
N PHE A 90 0.75 4.15 -2.71
CA PHE A 90 -0.67 3.97 -2.39
C PHE A 90 -1.35 5.26 -1.94
N GLN A 91 -0.66 6.12 -1.18
CA GLN A 91 -1.16 7.45 -0.81
C GLN A 91 -1.36 8.34 -2.04
N LEU A 92 -0.44 8.31 -3.01
CA LEU A 92 -0.53 9.09 -4.25
C LEU A 92 -1.66 8.59 -5.18
N LEU A 93 -1.84 7.27 -5.26
CA LEU A 93 -2.96 6.66 -5.98
C LEU A 93 -4.31 7.01 -5.32
N HIS A 94 -4.33 7.07 -4.00
CA HIS A 94 -5.52 7.48 -3.25
C HIS A 94 -5.84 8.97 -3.42
N SER A 95 -4.83 9.84 -3.40
CA SER A 95 -5.01 11.29 -3.55
C SER A 95 -5.28 11.75 -4.99
N GLY A 96 -5.33 10.83 -5.95
CA GLY A 96 -5.52 11.13 -7.37
C GLY A 96 -4.42 12.01 -7.98
N SER A 97 -3.25 12.07 -7.32
CA SER A 97 -2.15 12.99 -7.67
C SER A 97 -1.11 12.35 -8.60
N GLY A 98 -1.22 11.05 -8.90
CA GLY A 98 -0.42 10.37 -9.90
C GLY A 98 -0.92 10.68 -11.32
N ILE A 99 -0.04 11.10 -12.22
CA ILE A 99 -0.40 11.47 -13.59
C ILE A 99 -0.82 10.21 -14.38
N ILE A 100 -1.96 10.36 -15.09
CA ILE A 100 -2.76 9.39 -15.85
C ILE A 100 -3.46 8.29 -15.03
N GLY A 101 -4.71 8.59 -14.68
CA GLY A 101 -5.85 7.71 -14.93
C GLY A 101 -6.06 6.52 -14.01
N MET A 102 -5.41 6.49 -12.84
CA MET A 102 -5.69 5.47 -11.83
C MET A 102 -6.15 6.07 -10.51
N ASP A 103 -7.35 5.67 -10.09
CA ASP A 103 -7.92 5.98 -8.79
C ASP A 103 -7.86 4.78 -7.83
N TRP A 104 -8.28 5.00 -6.58
CA TRP A 104 -8.30 3.96 -5.57
C TRP A 104 -9.25 2.79 -5.92
N ASN A 105 -10.33 3.01 -6.68
CA ASN A 105 -11.23 1.93 -7.08
C ASN A 105 -10.57 0.96 -8.05
N GLU A 106 -9.71 1.46 -8.94
CA GLU A 106 -8.92 0.60 -9.84
C GLU A 106 -7.89 -0.21 -9.06
N VAL A 107 -7.28 0.37 -8.02
CA VAL A 107 -6.41 -0.37 -7.10
C VAL A 107 -7.20 -1.45 -6.36
N LYS A 108 -8.37 -1.12 -5.80
CA LYS A 108 -9.27 -2.09 -5.16
C LYS A 108 -9.61 -3.25 -6.08
N TRP A 109 -9.99 -2.96 -7.33
CA TRP A 109 -10.28 -4.00 -8.32
C TRP A 109 -9.08 -4.91 -8.59
N ALA A 110 -7.87 -4.35 -8.63
CA ALA A 110 -6.65 -5.12 -8.84
C ALA A 110 -6.32 -6.05 -7.66
N ILE A 111 -6.42 -5.54 -6.43
CA ILE A 111 -6.04 -6.27 -5.21
C ILE A 111 -7.16 -7.19 -4.70
N TYR A 112 -8.41 -6.97 -5.12
CA TYR A 112 -9.55 -7.77 -4.70
C TYR A 112 -9.35 -9.26 -5.03
N GLY A 113 -9.44 -10.10 -3.98
CA GLY A 113 -9.27 -11.54 -4.06
C GLY A 113 -7.82 -12.02 -4.29
N ASN A 114 -6.83 -11.12 -4.30
CA ASN A 114 -5.43 -11.46 -4.55
C ASN A 114 -4.58 -11.27 -3.28
N LYS A 115 -4.26 -12.36 -2.60
CA LYS A 115 -3.47 -12.29 -1.35
C LYS A 115 -2.07 -11.73 -1.55
N ASN A 116 -1.33 -12.19 -2.57
CA ASN A 116 0.08 -11.84 -2.76
C ASN A 116 0.24 -10.82 -3.89
N ILE A 117 0.98 -9.75 -3.62
CA ILE A 117 1.24 -8.63 -4.51
C ILE A 117 2.74 -8.36 -4.53
N GLU A 118 3.27 -8.10 -5.72
CA GLU A 118 4.68 -7.76 -5.91
C GLU A 118 4.78 -6.28 -6.26
N PHE A 119 5.54 -5.53 -5.47
CA PHE A 119 5.77 -4.11 -5.74
C PHE A 119 7.03 -3.91 -6.56
N LEU A 120 6.86 -3.34 -7.75
CA LEU A 120 7.96 -3.01 -8.65
C LEU A 120 7.99 -1.51 -8.89
N HIS A 121 9.14 -0.88 -8.68
CA HIS A 121 9.38 0.51 -9.03
C HIS A 121 10.64 0.66 -9.88
N GLY A 122 10.62 1.59 -10.83
CA GLY A 122 11.79 2.09 -11.55
C GLY A 122 11.91 3.58 -11.28
N VAL A 123 13.13 4.07 -11.04
CA VAL A 123 13.38 5.49 -10.76
C VAL A 123 14.64 5.95 -11.45
N ALA A 124 14.56 7.09 -12.11
CA ALA A 124 15.69 7.74 -12.75
C ALA A 124 15.47 9.26 -12.77
N GLY A 125 16.57 10.00 -12.86
CA GLY A 125 16.57 11.46 -13.00
C GLY A 125 17.48 11.90 -14.14
N GLY A 126 17.41 13.18 -14.51
CA GLY A 126 18.19 13.75 -15.61
C GLY A 126 17.60 13.48 -16.99
N GLU A 127 18.40 13.69 -18.03
CA GLU A 127 18.00 13.46 -19.41
C GLU A 127 17.65 11.98 -19.63
N ASN A 128 16.58 11.70 -20.41
CA ASN A 128 16.08 10.35 -20.68
C ASN A 128 15.61 9.57 -19.44
N CYS A 129 15.28 10.25 -18.34
CA CYS A 129 14.82 9.62 -17.09
C CYS A 129 13.66 8.64 -17.29
N VAL A 130 12.68 8.96 -18.15
CA VAL A 130 11.55 8.08 -18.44
C VAL A 130 12.02 6.75 -19.02
N THR A 131 12.91 6.77 -20.00
CA THR A 131 13.46 5.55 -20.62
C THR A 131 14.20 4.71 -19.59
N PHE A 132 15.08 5.32 -18.79
CA PHE A 132 15.86 4.58 -17.79
C PHE A 132 14.99 4.01 -16.66
N ALA A 133 13.97 4.74 -16.20
CA ALA A 133 13.02 4.24 -15.22
C ALA A 133 12.22 3.05 -15.78
N CYS A 134 11.77 3.13 -17.03
CA CYS A 134 11.08 2.04 -17.72
C CYS A 134 11.98 0.81 -17.90
N GLU A 135 13.25 0.97 -18.29
CA GLU A 135 14.20 -0.13 -18.41
C GLU A 135 14.41 -0.87 -17.08
N GLN A 136 14.57 -0.13 -15.99
CA GLN A 136 14.66 -0.72 -14.65
C GLN A 136 13.39 -1.51 -14.29
N PHE A 137 12.21 -0.93 -14.55
CA PHE A 137 10.93 -1.59 -14.29
C PHE A 137 10.76 -2.87 -15.11
N ILE A 138 11.00 -2.80 -16.43
CA ILE A 138 10.88 -3.95 -17.35
C ILE A 138 11.84 -5.07 -16.92
N SER A 139 13.07 -4.75 -16.52
CA SER A 139 14.02 -5.75 -16.04
C SER A 139 13.51 -6.48 -14.79
N LYS A 140 12.95 -5.75 -13.81
CA LYS A 140 12.34 -6.35 -12.62
C LYS A 140 11.12 -7.20 -12.98
N LEU A 141 10.28 -6.71 -13.88
CA LEU A 141 9.07 -7.41 -14.35
C LEU A 141 9.39 -8.72 -15.06
N GLN A 142 10.38 -8.75 -15.95
CA GLN A 142 10.81 -9.95 -16.67
C GLN A 142 11.31 -11.04 -15.73
N ARG A 143 12.06 -10.66 -14.69
CA ARG A 143 12.52 -11.60 -13.65
C ARG A 143 11.35 -12.19 -12.87
N LEU A 144 10.35 -11.37 -12.54
CA LEU A 144 9.16 -11.84 -11.84
C LEU A 144 8.32 -12.78 -12.69
N SER A 145 8.02 -12.39 -13.94
CA SER A 145 7.17 -13.17 -14.86
C SER A 145 7.78 -14.52 -15.26
N SER A 146 9.10 -14.63 -15.22
CA SER A 146 9.82 -15.89 -15.44
C SER A 146 9.58 -16.91 -14.32
N ASN A 147 9.25 -16.44 -13.12
CA ASN A 147 9.02 -17.28 -11.94
C ASN A 147 7.53 -17.52 -11.67
N TYR A 148 6.65 -16.58 -12.02
CA TYR A 148 5.22 -16.63 -11.69
C TYR A 148 4.32 -16.04 -12.79
N PRO A 149 3.16 -16.64 -13.07
CA PRO A 149 2.18 -16.07 -13.99
C PRO A 149 1.53 -14.81 -13.39
N ILE A 150 1.66 -13.68 -14.07
CA ILE A 150 1.08 -12.40 -13.65
C ILE A 150 -0.40 -12.36 -14.05
N LYS A 151 -1.29 -12.25 -13.05
CA LYS A 151 -2.75 -12.23 -13.28
C LYS A 151 -3.30 -10.82 -13.55
N LYS A 152 -2.77 -9.82 -12.86
CA LYS A 152 -3.19 -8.41 -12.95
C LYS A 152 -1.96 -7.53 -12.76
N MET A 153 -1.96 -6.36 -13.41
CA MET A 153 -0.91 -5.36 -13.28
C MET A 153 -1.53 -3.98 -13.20
N VAL A 154 -1.02 -3.16 -12.28
CA VAL A 154 -1.36 -1.75 -12.11
C VAL A 154 -0.07 -0.97 -12.36
N LEU A 155 -0.06 -0.07 -13.34
CA LEU A 155 1.14 0.67 -13.75
C LEU A 155 0.90 2.16 -13.60
N SER A 156 1.56 2.78 -12.61
CA SER A 156 1.48 4.22 -12.36
C SER A 156 2.79 4.90 -12.71
N LEU A 157 2.71 6.07 -13.36
CA LEU A 157 3.84 6.92 -13.69
C LEU A 157 3.78 8.18 -12.81
N LEU A 158 4.82 8.37 -12.00
CA LEU A 158 5.04 9.58 -11.23
C LEU A 158 6.09 10.39 -11.98
N LEU A 159 5.69 11.54 -12.54
CA LEU A 159 6.54 12.48 -13.27
C LEU A 159 6.93 13.67 -12.38
#